data_AF-A0A127SCQ4-F1
#
_entry.id   AF-A0A127SCQ4-F1
#
_cell.length_a   1.000
_cell.length_b   1.000
_cell.length_c   1.000
_cell.angle_alpha   90.00
_cell.angle_beta   90.00
_cell.angle_gamma   90.00
#
_symmetry.space_group_name_H-M   'P 1'
#
loop_
_entity.id
_entity.type
_entity.pdbx_description
1 polymer ?
#
loop_
_entity_poly.entity_id
_entity_poly.type
_entity_poly.pdbx_seq_one_letter_code
_entity_poly.pdbx_strand_id
1 'polypeptide(L)'
;AMLYEWLNRSHIVEWWGGEEARPTLADVQEQYLPSVLAQESVTPYIAMLNGEPIGYAQSYVALGSGDGWWEEETDPGVRGIDQSLANASQLGKGL
;
A
#
# COMPACT_ATOMS: atom_id res chain seq x y z
N ALA A 1 -11.96 3.17 -7.40
CA ALA A 1 -13.03 2.25 -6.97
C ALA A 1 -12.45 0.96 -6.36
N MET A 2 -11.68 0.16 -7.11
CA MET A 2 -11.13 -1.12 -6.63
C MET A 2 -10.30 -1.01 -5.35
N LEU A 3 -9.27 -0.15 -5.32
CA LEU A 3 -8.40 -0.01 -4.13
C LEU A 3 -9.18 0.51 -2.91
N TYR A 4 -10.11 1.44 -3.10
CA TYR A 4 -11.03 1.91 -2.05
C TYR A 4 -11.83 0.76 -1.44
N GLU A 5 -12.40 -0.12 -2.28
CA GLU A 5 -13.13 -1.28 -1.79
C GLU A 5 -12.23 -2.20 -0.96
N TRP A 6 -11.01 -2.46 -1.43
CA TRP A 6 -10.06 -3.33 -0.73
C TRP A 6 -9.62 -2.76 0.61
N LEU A 7 -9.25 -1.48 0.67
CA LEU A 7 -8.86 -0.79 1.91
C LEU A 7 -9.99 -0.72 2.94
N ASN A 8 -11.23 -1.05 2.55
CA ASN A 8 -12.38 -1.14 3.44
C ASN A 8 -12.76 -2.60 3.81
N ARG A 9 -12.01 -3.61 3.37
CA ARG A 9 -12.22 -5.00 3.79
C ARG A 9 -11.65 -5.20 5.20
N SER A 10 -12.40 -5.90 6.06
CA SER A 10 -12.06 -6.00 7.50
C SER A 10 -10.66 -6.55 7.77
N HIS A 11 -10.21 -7.55 7.01
CA HIS A 11 -8.88 -8.15 7.17
C HIS A 11 -7.74 -7.26 6.69
N ILE A 12 -8.03 -6.21 5.90
CA ILE A 12 -7.05 -5.18 5.52
C ILE A 12 -7.07 -4.05 6.55
N VAL A 13 -8.26 -3.57 6.93
CA VAL A 13 -8.44 -2.51 7.95
C VAL A 13 -7.77 -2.86 9.28
N GLU A 14 -7.77 -4.14 9.65
CA GLU A 14 -7.09 -4.62 10.86
C GLU A 14 -5.59 -4.28 10.90
N TRP A 15 -4.94 -4.18 9.73
CA TRP A 15 -3.48 -4.05 9.61
C TRP A 15 -3.00 -2.86 8.78
N TRP A 16 -3.89 -2.14 8.09
CA TRP A 16 -3.56 -1.05 7.18
C TRP A 16 -4.41 0.19 7.46
N GLY A 17 -3.75 1.34 7.67
CA GLY A 17 -4.39 2.65 7.82
C GLY A 17 -4.45 3.22 9.25
N GLY A 18 -4.04 2.48 10.28
CA GLY A 18 -4.06 2.95 11.68
C GLY A 18 -5.30 2.48 12.46
N GLU A 19 -5.86 3.33 13.34
CA GLU A 19 -7.00 3.01 14.22
C GLU A 19 -8.29 2.68 13.44
N GLU A 20 -8.42 1.43 12.97
CA GLU A 20 -9.54 0.93 12.17
C GLU A 20 -9.94 1.85 10.99
N ALA A 21 -8.96 2.54 10.42
CA ALA A 21 -9.21 3.58 9.42
C ALA A 21 -9.85 2.97 8.16
N ARG A 22 -10.99 3.56 7.78
CA ARG A 22 -11.77 3.19 6.60
C ARG A 22 -11.80 4.40 5.67
N PRO A 23 -10.84 4.52 4.73
CA PRO A 23 -10.76 5.70 3.89
C PRO A 23 -12.00 5.80 3.00
N THR A 24 -12.50 7.02 2.81
CA THR A 24 -13.54 7.29 1.81
C THR A 24 -12.95 7.15 0.40
N LEU A 25 -13.83 7.10 -0.62
CA LEU A 25 -13.36 7.07 -2.00
C LEU A 25 -12.52 8.31 -2.37
N ALA A 26 -12.88 9.47 -1.82
CA ALA A 26 -12.15 10.72 -2.03
C ALA A 26 -10.74 10.63 -1.42
N ASP A 27 -10.63 10.15 -0.17
CA ASP A 27 -9.33 9.97 0.49
C ASP A 27 -8.40 9.07 -0.34
N VAL A 28 -8.92 7.95 -0.86
CA VAL A 28 -8.12 7.04 -1.71
C VAL A 28 -7.69 7.72 -3.01
N GLN A 29 -8.56 8.54 -3.62
CA GLN A 29 -8.20 9.28 -4.82
C GLN A 29 -7.16 10.38 -4.54
N GLU A 30 -7.24 11.04 -3.39
CA GLU A 30 -6.29 12.09 -3.03
C GLU A 30 -4.93 11.51 -2.65
N GLN A 31 -4.88 10.37 -1.97
CA GLN A 31 -3.63 9.83 -1.40
C GLN A 31 -2.94 8.78 -2.29
N TYR A 32 -3.70 7.94 -2.99
CA TYR A 32 -3.14 6.77 -3.71
C TYR A 32 -3.01 6.97 -5.22
N LEU A 33 -3.23 8.19 -5.73
CA LEU A 33 -2.92 8.48 -7.13
C LEU A 33 -1.42 8.32 -7.36
N PRO A 34 -0.97 7.66 -8.45
CA PRO A 34 0.45 7.45 -8.70
C PRO A 34 1.27 8.74 -8.73
N SER A 35 0.68 9.83 -9.23
CA SER A 35 1.32 11.15 -9.25
C SER A 35 1.46 11.80 -7.87
N VAL A 36 0.63 11.42 -6.90
CA VAL A 36 0.73 11.87 -5.51
C VAL A 36 1.79 11.03 -4.81
N LEU A 37 1.68 9.70 -4.88
CA LEU A 37 2.66 8.76 -4.31
C LEU A 37 4.09 8.99 -4.81
N ALA A 38 4.26 9.34 -6.08
CA ALA A 38 5.57 9.64 -6.65
C ALA A 38 6.27 10.85 -5.98
N GLN A 39 5.51 11.79 -5.39
CA GLN A 39 6.09 12.92 -4.65
C GLN A 39 6.75 12.47 -3.35
N GLU A 40 6.32 11.33 -2.81
CA GLU A 40 6.87 10.68 -1.61
C GLU A 40 7.84 9.55 -1.98
N SER A 41 8.29 9.47 -3.24
CA SER A 41 9.12 8.38 -3.75
C SER A 41 8.48 6.99 -3.59
N VAL A 42 7.15 6.93 -3.49
CA VAL A 42 6.37 5.69 -3.42
C VAL A 42 5.90 5.32 -4.83
N THR A 43 6.06 4.04 -5.20
CA THR A 43 5.53 3.46 -6.44
C THR A 43 4.49 2.39 -6.10
N PRO A 44 3.21 2.56 -6.50
CA PRO A 44 2.17 1.57 -6.27
C PRO A 44 2.16 0.46 -7.34
N TYR A 45 1.72 -0.73 -6.94
CA TYR A 45 1.61 -1.92 -7.78
C TYR A 45 0.30 -2.67 -7.50
N ILE A 46 -0.18 -3.40 -8.50
CA ILE A 46 -1.25 -4.39 -8.35
C ILE A 46 -0.68 -5.77 -8.60
N ALA A 47 -0.80 -6.66 -7.62
CA ALA A 47 -0.44 -8.06 -7.75
C ALA A 47 -1.48 -8.79 -8.60
N MET A 48 -1.02 -9.54 -9.60
CA MET A 48 -1.87 -10.26 -10.54
C MET A 48 -1.65 -11.77 -10.41
N LEU A 49 -2.72 -12.55 -10.38
CA LEU A 49 -2.68 -14.01 -10.43
C LEU A 49 -3.69 -14.51 -11.46
N ASN A 50 -3.22 -15.26 -12.47
CA ASN A 50 -4.06 -15.78 -13.55
C ASN A 50 -4.91 -14.70 -14.26
N GLY A 51 -4.37 -13.49 -14.37
CA GLY A 51 -5.06 -12.34 -15.00
C GLY A 51 -6.00 -11.57 -14.06
N GLU A 52 -6.18 -12.01 -12.82
CA GLU A 52 -7.02 -11.33 -11.83
C GLU A 52 -6.19 -10.49 -10.84
N PRO A 53 -6.64 -9.28 -10.48
CA PRO A 53 -6.00 -8.47 -9.47
C PRO A 53 -6.30 -9.03 -8.07
N ILE A 54 -5.25 -9.41 -7.34
CA ILE A 54 -5.36 -10.11 -6.05
C ILE A 54 -4.83 -9.34 -4.85
N GLY A 55 -4.17 -8.20 -5.06
CA GLY A 55 -3.56 -7.45 -3.97
C GLY A 55 -2.95 -6.13 -4.41
N TYR A 56 -2.65 -5.31 -3.42
CA TYR A 56 -1.92 -4.07 -3.57
C TYR A 56 -0.52 -4.25 -2.99
N ALA A 57 0.48 -3.65 -3.63
CA ALA A 57 1.80 -3.50 -3.06
C ALA A 57 2.34 -2.11 -3.37
N GLN A 58 3.32 -1.68 -2.59
CA GLN A 58 4.08 -0.47 -2.86
C GLN A 58 5.55 -0.69 -2.53
N SER A 59 6.42 0.02 -3.24
CA SER A 59 7.82 0.17 -2.86
C SER A 59 8.14 1.63 -2.72
N TYR A 60 9.04 1.96 -1.81
CA TYR A 60 9.50 3.33 -1.61
C TYR A 60 11.01 3.38 -1.38
N VAL A 61 11.61 4.52 -1.68
CA VAL A 61 13.00 4.80 -1.29
C VAL A 61 13.02 5.13 0.20
N ALA A 62 13.72 4.34 1.01
CA ALA A 62 13.74 4.56 2.45
C ALA A 62 14.39 5.92 2.79
N LEU A 63 15.53 6.21 2.18
CA LEU A 63 16.20 7.51 2.30
C LEU A 63 15.27 8.65 1.82
N GLY A 64 14.97 9.58 2.74
CA GLY A 64 14.13 10.74 2.45
C GLY A 64 12.62 10.48 2.55
N SER A 65 12.22 9.35 3.14
CA SER A 65 10.83 9.17 3.57
C SER A 65 10.44 10.24 4.60
N GLY A 66 9.22 10.78 4.50
CA GLY A 66 8.74 11.87 5.35
C GLY A 66 8.40 11.45 6.79
N ASP A 67 7.91 12.39 7.60
CA ASP A 67 7.24 12.13 8.89
C ASP A 67 7.98 11.22 9.88
N GLY A 68 9.31 11.34 9.95
CA GLY A 68 10.16 10.60 10.90
C GLY A 68 10.52 9.17 10.46
N TRP A 69 10.18 8.79 9.22
CA TRP A 69 10.55 7.49 8.68
C TRP A 69 12.01 7.46 8.22
N TRP A 70 12.78 6.50 8.73
CA TRP A 70 14.13 6.18 8.26
C TRP A 70 15.13 7.35 8.29
N GLU A 71 15.03 8.26 9.27
CA GLU A 71 15.87 9.49 9.35
C GLU A 71 17.38 9.22 9.36
N GLU A 72 17.79 8.05 9.85
CA GLU A 72 19.19 7.63 9.95
C GLU A 72 19.67 6.81 8.74
N GLU A 73 18.80 6.54 7.75
CA GLU A 73 19.21 5.86 6.52
C GLU A 73 20.13 6.77 5.71
N THR A 74 21.17 6.19 5.11
CA THR A 74 22.16 6.93 4.32
C THR A 74 22.37 6.35 2.93
N ASP A 75 21.95 5.11 2.69
CA ASP A 75 22.09 4.45 1.39
C ASP A 75 20.86 4.75 0.50
N PRO A 76 21.03 5.50 -0.62
CA PRO A 76 19.95 5.77 -1.57
C PRO A 76 19.47 4.51 -2.33
N GLY A 77 20.16 3.37 -2.18
CA GLY A 77 19.78 2.07 -2.74
C GLY A 77 18.73 1.32 -1.94
N VAL A 78 18.47 1.68 -0.69
CA VAL A 78 17.52 0.97 0.18
C VAL A 78 16.09 1.20 -0.27
N ARG A 79 15.30 0.11 -0.29
CA ARG A 79 13.88 0.13 -0.63
C ARG A 79 13.07 -0.55 0.45
N GLY A 80 12.01 0.11 0.91
CA GLY A 80 10.98 -0.50 1.74
C GLY A 80 9.82 -0.98 0.89
N ILE A 81 9.00 -1.88 1.45
CA ILE A 81 7.79 -2.38 0.82
C ILE A 81 6.67 -2.53 1.83
N ASP A 82 5.44 -2.37 1.36
CA ASP A 82 4.22 -2.76 2.05
C ASP A 82 3.28 -3.45 1.06
N GLN A 83 2.50 -4.43 1.52
CA GLN A 83 1.55 -5.13 0.66
C GLN A 83 0.34 -5.69 1.41
N SER A 84 -0.75 -5.93 0.68
CA SER A 84 -1.95 -6.59 1.18
C SER A 84 -2.59 -7.49 0.11
N LEU A 85 -3.21 -8.59 0.55
CA LEU A 85 -4.04 -9.43 -0.30
C LEU A 85 -5.50 -9.00 -0.21
N ALA A 86 -6.11 -8.78 -1.38
CA ALA A 86 -7.47 -8.29 -1.50
C ALA A 86 -8.48 -9.29 -0.89
N ASN A 87 -8.35 -10.58 -1.15
CA ASN A 87 -9.37 -11.57 -0.78
C ASN A 87 -9.00 -12.36 0.49
N ALA A 88 -9.83 -12.26 1.52
CA ALA A 88 -9.63 -12.98 2.78
C ALA A 88 -9.50 -14.50 2.60
N SER A 89 -10.22 -15.07 1.63
CA SER A 89 -10.17 -16.50 1.31
C SER A 89 -8.82 -16.98 0.76
N GLN A 90 -7.93 -16.07 0.39
CA GLN A 90 -6.58 -16.36 -0.12
C GLN A 90 -5.50 -16.24 0.97
N LEU A 91 -5.83 -15.74 2.16
CA LEU A 91 -4.88 -15.62 3.27
C LEU A 91 -4.43 -17.00 3.79
N GLY A 92 -3.17 -17.07 4.26
CA GLY A 92 -2.61 -18.29 4.87
C GLY A 92 -2.36 -19.44 3.89
N LYS A 93 -2.29 -19.14 2.58
CA LYS A 93 -2.13 -20.15 1.51
C LYS A 93 -0.83 -20.02 0.71
N GLY A 94 0.09 -19.15 1.13
CA GLY A 94 1.39 -18.95 0.48
C GLY A 94 1.34 -18.11 -0.80
N LEU A 95 0.31 -17.27 -0.96
CA LEU A 95 0.30 -16.19 -1.95
C LEU A 95 1.11 -15.00 -1.46
#